data_AF-A0A380K6S5-F1
#
_entry.id   AF-A0A380K6S5-F1
#
_cell.length_a   1.000
_cell.length_b   1.000
_cell.length_c   1.000
_cell.angle_alpha   90.00
_cell.angle_beta   90.00
_cell.angle_gamma   90.00
#
_symmetry.space_group_name_H-M   'P 1'
#
loop_
_entity.id
_entity.type
_entity.pdbx_description
1 polymer ?
#
loop_
_entity_poly.entity_id
_entity_poly.type
_entity_poly.pdbx_seq_one_letter_code
_entity_poly.pdbx_strand_id
1 'polypeptide(L)'
;MIDFFVRYAETVFNRYKDKVKYWLTFNEINIIGMTGYLSGGLLFDDGKLDLQDMYQAAHHQFIASSLATKIGHEINPDFKIGCMIARMQAYPATCNPEDVMEEIKKTMKIYSSLMFKFAENTQHIPNVSLKKIISN
;
A
#
# COMPACT_ATOMS: atom_id res chain seq x y z
N MET A 1 -9.80 9.27 8.76
CA MET A 1 -8.38 8.81 8.84
C MET A 1 -7.54 9.30 7.65
N ILE A 2 -8.00 9.13 6.41
CA ILE A 2 -7.29 9.58 5.19
C ILE A 2 -6.94 11.08 5.27
N ASP A 3 -7.91 11.92 5.62
CA ASP A 3 -7.70 13.38 5.68
C ASP A 3 -6.63 13.80 6.70
N PHE A 4 -6.46 13.05 7.79
CA PHE A 4 -5.39 13.32 8.75
C PHE A 4 -4.02 13.07 8.14
N PHE A 5 -3.85 11.96 7.41
CA PHE A 5 -2.60 11.68 6.70
C PHE A 5 -2.34 12.72 5.60
N VAL A 6 -3.36 13.10 4.85
CA VAL A 6 -3.24 14.12 3.80
C VAL A 6 -2.80 15.47 4.37
N ARG A 7 -3.41 15.93 5.46
CA ARG A 7 -3.01 17.16 6.15
C ARG A 7 -1.60 17.10 6.71
N TYR A 8 -1.21 15.94 7.26
CA TYR A 8 0.15 15.70 7.71
C TYR A 8 1.15 15.81 6.54
N ALA A 9 0.89 15.10 5.43
CA ALA A 9 1.74 15.12 4.24
C ALA A 9 1.87 16.53 3.66
N GLU A 10 0.76 17.25 3.52
CA GLU A 10 0.74 18.64 3.06
C GLU A 10 1.62 19.56 3.94
N THR A 11 1.52 19.42 5.27
CA THR A 11 2.32 20.21 6.21
C THR A 11 3.81 19.93 6.04
N VAL A 12 4.18 18.66 5.95
CA VAL A 12 5.58 18.22 5.80
C VAL A 12 6.15 18.65 4.44
N PHE A 13 5.40 18.44 3.36
CA PHE A 13 5.79 18.87 2.01
C PHE A 13 6.04 20.37 1.96
N ASN A 14 5.11 21.19 2.47
CA ASN A 14 5.29 22.64 2.50
C ASN A 14 6.54 23.07 3.30
N ARG A 15 6.83 22.40 4.42
CA ARG A 15 7.97 22.73 5.28
C ARG A 15 9.32 22.46 4.63
N TYR A 16 9.40 21.43 3.79
CA TYR A 16 10.65 20.89 3.25
C TYR A 16 10.75 20.94 1.72
N LYS A 17 9.82 21.63 1.04
CA LYS A 17 9.73 21.68 -0.43
C LYS A 17 10.99 22.11 -1.17
N ASP A 18 11.83 22.93 -0.53
CA ASP A 18 13.08 23.43 -1.11
C ASP A 18 14.31 22.61 -0.67
N LYS A 19 14.13 21.57 0.15
CA LYS A 19 15.20 20.75 0.73
C LYS A 19 15.14 19.28 0.31
N VAL A 20 13.95 18.76 0.07
CA VAL A 20 13.73 17.33 -0.19
C VAL A 20 13.02 17.17 -1.53
N LYS A 21 13.66 16.39 -2.42
CA LYS A 21 13.14 16.08 -3.76
C LYS A 21 12.43 14.72 -3.83
N TYR A 22 12.90 13.74 -3.05
CA TYR A 22 12.41 12.37 -3.10
C TYR A 22 11.56 12.08 -1.87
N TRP A 23 10.37 11.54 -2.10
CA TRP A 23 9.38 11.29 -1.06
C TRP A 23 8.84 9.88 -1.16
N LEU A 24 8.60 9.31 0.01
CA LEU A 24 7.94 8.03 0.17
C LEU A 24 6.68 8.25 1.01
N THR A 25 5.52 7.87 0.49
CA THR A 25 4.24 8.04 1.21
C THR A 25 4.10 6.99 2.32
N PHE A 26 4.10 5.72 1.93
CA PHE A 26 4.02 4.58 2.83
C PHE A 26 5.13 3.58 2.53
N ASN A 27 5.69 3.03 3.62
CA ASN A 27 6.60 1.91 3.57
C ASN A 27 5.80 0.61 3.52
N GLU A 28 6.04 -0.21 2.50
CA GLU A 28 5.59 -1.61 2.44
C GLU A 28 4.07 -1.83 2.59
N ILE A 29 3.26 -1.13 1.79
CA ILE A 29 1.77 -1.31 1.81
C ILE A 29 1.38 -2.78 1.60
N ASN A 30 2.16 -3.54 0.83
CA ASN A 30 1.85 -4.94 0.51
C ASN A 30 2.01 -5.91 1.71
N ILE A 31 2.70 -5.54 2.79
CA ILE A 31 2.86 -6.43 3.95
C ILE A 31 1.62 -6.45 4.84
N ILE A 32 0.61 -5.62 4.57
CA ILE A 32 -0.66 -5.64 5.31
C ILE A 32 -1.36 -6.99 5.21
N GLY A 33 -1.14 -7.72 4.12
CA GLY A 33 -1.59 -9.10 3.90
C GLY A 33 -0.95 -10.14 4.80
N MET A 34 0.22 -9.83 5.37
CA MET A 34 1.00 -10.71 6.22
C MET A 34 0.90 -10.30 7.70
N THR A 35 0.86 -8.99 7.97
CA THR A 35 0.84 -8.43 9.32
C THR A 35 -0.06 -7.20 9.38
N GLY A 36 -1.31 -7.38 9.81
CA GLY A 36 -2.29 -6.29 9.93
C GLY A 36 -1.87 -5.20 10.92
N TYR A 37 -1.19 -5.57 12.00
CA TYR A 37 -0.74 -4.63 13.02
C TYR A 37 0.40 -3.72 12.54
N LEU A 38 1.51 -4.30 12.06
CA LEU A 38 2.71 -3.55 11.68
C LEU A 38 2.47 -2.65 10.46
N SER A 39 1.64 -3.10 9.52
CA SER A 39 1.41 -2.39 8.27
C SER A 39 0.17 -1.50 8.32
N GLY A 40 -0.91 -1.96 8.94
CA GLY A 40 -2.22 -1.30 8.92
C GLY A 40 -2.67 -0.74 10.27
N GLY A 41 -1.92 -0.94 11.35
CA GLY A 41 -2.33 -0.58 12.70
C GLY A 41 -3.53 -1.38 13.22
N LEU A 42 -3.83 -2.53 12.61
CA LEU A 42 -4.98 -3.36 12.94
C LEU A 42 -4.65 -4.27 14.13
N LEU A 43 -5.35 -4.07 15.25
CA LEU A 43 -5.30 -4.93 16.43
C LEU A 43 -6.63 -5.68 16.52
N PHE A 44 -6.58 -7.01 16.63
CA PHE A 44 -7.77 -7.86 16.73
C PHE A 44 -7.79 -8.52 18.12
N ASP A 45 -8.89 -8.37 18.85
CA ASP A 45 -9.01 -8.86 20.24
C ASP A 45 -8.91 -10.38 20.36
N ASP A 46 -9.29 -11.12 19.32
CA ASP A 46 -9.20 -12.57 19.25
C ASP A 46 -7.93 -13.08 18.51
N GLY A 47 -7.06 -12.15 18.10
CA GLY A 47 -5.86 -12.44 17.32
C GLY A 47 -6.12 -12.93 15.89
N LYS A 48 -7.38 -12.97 15.44
CA LYS A 48 -7.72 -13.40 14.08
C LYS A 48 -7.76 -12.18 13.18
N LEU A 49 -6.92 -12.20 12.16
CA LEU A 49 -6.91 -11.20 11.11
C LEU A 49 -8.20 -11.33 10.28
N ASP A 50 -9.05 -10.29 10.29
CA ASP A 50 -10.17 -10.19 9.36
C ASP A 50 -9.66 -9.69 8.00
N LEU A 51 -9.85 -10.51 6.96
CA LEU A 51 -9.49 -10.16 5.59
C LEU A 51 -10.21 -8.90 5.12
N GLN A 52 -11.46 -8.67 5.53
CA GLN A 52 -12.22 -7.49 5.14
C GLN A 52 -11.56 -6.22 5.68
N ASP A 53 -11.18 -6.20 6.95
CA ASP A 53 -10.51 -5.06 7.56
C ASP A 53 -9.12 -4.82 6.96
N MET A 54 -8.38 -5.88 6.65
CA MET A 54 -7.10 -5.78 5.95
C MET A 54 -7.25 -5.16 4.56
N TYR A 55 -8.27 -5.58 3.79
CA TYR A 55 -8.55 -4.98 2.49
C TYR A 55 -8.99 -3.52 2.61
N GLN A 56 -9.82 -3.18 3.61
CA GLN A 56 -10.25 -1.82 3.84
C GLN A 56 -9.08 -0.90 4.23
N ALA A 57 -8.19 -1.39 5.10
CA ALA A 57 -7.00 -0.65 5.49
C ALA A 57 -6.04 -0.45 4.31
N ALA A 58 -5.81 -1.49 3.50
CA ALA A 58 -5.03 -1.38 2.27
C ALA A 58 -5.63 -0.33 1.32
N HIS A 59 -6.96 -0.35 1.13
CA HIS A 59 -7.68 0.63 0.32
C HIS A 59 -7.43 2.06 0.78
N HIS A 60 -7.58 2.31 2.09
CA HIS A 60 -7.35 3.62 2.67
C HIS A 60 -5.90 4.08 2.49
N GLN A 61 -4.91 3.18 2.63
CA GLN A 61 -3.50 3.50 2.37
C GLN A 61 -3.25 3.88 0.91
N PHE A 62 -3.84 3.17 -0.06
CA PHE A 62 -3.72 3.52 -1.47
C PHE A 62 -4.36 4.87 -1.81
N ILE A 63 -5.57 5.15 -1.29
CA ILE A 63 -6.22 6.45 -1.48
C ILE A 63 -5.40 7.56 -0.83
N ALA A 64 -4.97 7.38 0.42
CA ALA A 64 -4.17 8.36 1.12
C ALA A 64 -2.84 8.64 0.41
N SER A 65 -2.20 7.59 -0.14
CA SER A 65 -0.98 7.72 -0.92
C SER A 65 -1.21 8.51 -2.21
N SER A 66 -2.28 8.23 -2.95
CA SER A 66 -2.55 8.92 -4.22
C SER A 66 -2.91 10.40 -4.01
N LEU A 67 -3.69 10.71 -2.96
CA LEU A 67 -4.01 12.08 -2.58
C LEU A 67 -2.76 12.85 -2.12
N ALA A 68 -1.90 12.23 -1.32
CA ALA A 68 -0.63 12.84 -0.91
C ALA A 68 0.27 13.12 -2.12
N THR A 69 0.37 12.19 -3.08
CA THR A 69 1.12 12.40 -4.32
C THR A 69 0.57 13.58 -5.12
N LYS A 70 -0.76 13.68 -5.24
CA LYS A 70 -1.42 14.79 -5.93
C LYS A 70 -1.06 16.13 -5.30
N ILE A 71 -1.26 16.28 -3.99
CA ILE A 71 -0.95 17.53 -3.26
C ILE A 71 0.54 17.84 -3.30
N GLY A 72 1.40 16.82 -3.18
CA GLY A 72 2.84 17.00 -3.29
C GLY A 72 3.25 17.61 -4.63
N HIS A 73 2.69 17.16 -5.75
CA HIS A 73 2.95 17.76 -7.06
C HIS A 73 2.30 19.14 -7.26
N GLU A 74 1.16 19.41 -6.60
CA GLU A 74 0.57 20.76 -6.57
C GLU A 74 1.46 21.76 -5.80
N ILE A 75 2.14 21.31 -4.73
CA ILE A 75 3.09 22.13 -3.95
C ILE A 75 4.40 22.32 -4.69
N ASN A 76 4.95 21.24 -5.25
CA ASN A 76 6.19 21.27 -6.01
C ASN A 76 6.17 20.21 -7.14
N PRO A 77 6.05 20.64 -8.41
CA PRO A 77 6.06 19.74 -9.56
C PRO A 77 7.34 18.91 -9.72
N ASP A 78 8.46 19.31 -9.11
CA ASP A 78 9.74 18.62 -9.21
C ASP A 78 9.89 17.45 -8.23
N PHE A 79 8.95 17.30 -7.29
CA PHE A 79 8.94 16.16 -6.36
C PHE A 79 8.91 14.82 -7.10
N LYS A 80 9.60 13.85 -6.52
CA LYS A 80 9.61 12.44 -6.94
C LYS A 80 8.99 11.62 -5.82
N ILE A 81 7.71 11.36 -5.95
CA ILE A 81 6.91 10.68 -4.92
C ILE A 81 6.63 9.25 -5.37
N GLY A 82 7.06 8.29 -4.56
CA GLY A 82 6.86 6.87 -4.81
C GLY A 82 6.22 6.14 -3.63
N CYS A 83 5.96 4.85 -3.84
CA CYS A 83 5.62 3.91 -2.79
C CYS A 83 6.68 2.79 -2.74
N MET A 84 6.84 2.18 -1.57
CA MET A 84 7.79 1.09 -1.36
C MET A 84 7.02 -0.22 -1.24
N ILE A 85 7.53 -1.24 -1.92
CA ILE A 85 6.98 -2.59 -1.88
C ILE A 85 8.03 -3.47 -1.21
N ALA A 86 7.63 -4.21 -0.16
CA ALA A 86 8.47 -5.24 0.43
C ALA A 86 8.64 -6.36 -0.59
N ARG A 87 9.85 -6.47 -1.13
CA ARG A 87 10.19 -7.49 -2.12
C ARG A 87 11.02 -8.60 -1.47
N MET A 88 10.42 -9.77 -1.24
CA MET A 88 11.13 -10.99 -0.83
C MET A 88 11.45 -11.85 -2.04
N GLN A 89 12.72 -12.16 -2.26
CA GLN A 89 13.14 -13.06 -3.35
C GLN A 89 13.32 -14.48 -2.80
N ALA A 90 12.68 -15.45 -3.45
CA ALA A 90 13.01 -16.85 -3.22
C ALA A 90 14.26 -17.24 -4.02
N TYR A 91 14.99 -18.24 -3.55
CA TYR A 91 16.13 -18.82 -4.26
C TYR A 91 15.83 -20.30 -4.52
N PRO A 92 16.17 -20.82 -5.72
CA PRO A 92 16.00 -22.24 -5.99
C PRO A 92 17.01 -23.03 -5.18
N ALA A 93 16.61 -24.22 -4.70
CA ALA A 93 17.49 -25.07 -3.92
C ALA A 93 18.63 -25.67 -4.79
N THR A 94 18.34 -25.94 -6.06
CA THR A 94 19.29 -26.47 -7.04
C THR A 94 19.13 -25.81 -8.41
N CYS A 95 20.02 -26.14 -9.37
CA CYS A 95 19.91 -25.70 -10.77
C CYS A 95 18.93 -26.54 -11.61
N ASN A 96 18.18 -27.47 -11.00
CA ASN A 96 17.14 -28.22 -11.69
C ASN A 96 16.09 -27.24 -12.27
N PRO A 97 15.76 -27.31 -13.57
CA PRO A 97 14.75 -26.44 -14.18
C PRO A 97 13.40 -26.42 -13.45
N GLU A 98 13.01 -27.53 -12.81
CA GLU A 98 11.78 -27.59 -12.01
C GLU A 98 11.86 -26.70 -10.76
N ASP A 99 12.96 -26.77 -10.00
CA ASP A 99 13.20 -25.92 -8.82
C ASP A 99 13.24 -24.43 -9.19
N VAL A 100 13.82 -24.10 -10.35
CA VAL A 100 13.84 -22.74 -10.89
C VAL A 100 12.42 -22.27 -11.22
N MET A 101 11.60 -23.13 -11.82
CA MET A 101 10.21 -22.79 -12.15
C MET A 101 9.34 -22.65 -10.89
N GLU A 102 9.56 -23.47 -9.86
CA GLU A 102 8.87 -23.34 -8.58
C GLU A 102 9.25 -22.06 -7.85
N GLU A 103 10.53 -21.67 -7.88
CA GLU A 103 11.00 -20.38 -7.36
C GLU A 103 10.23 -19.23 -8.02
N ILE A 104 10.18 -19.17 -9.35
CA ILE A 104 9.47 -18.12 -10.09
C ILE A 104 8.01 -18.05 -9.66
N LYS A 105 7.32 -19.20 -9.59
CA LYS A 105 5.90 -19.26 -9.15
C LYS A 105 5.74 -18.76 -7.71
N LYS A 106 6.63 -19.14 -6.80
CA LYS A 106 6.59 -18.75 -5.39
C LYS A 106 6.84 -17.26 -5.21
N THR A 107 7.88 -16.74 -5.87
CA THR A 107 8.21 -15.32 -5.92
C THR A 107 7.04 -14.50 -6.50
N MET A 108 6.43 -14.94 -7.60
CA MET A 108 5.23 -14.29 -8.15
C MET A 108 4.06 -14.30 -7.16
N LYS A 109 3.79 -15.42 -6.49
CA LYS A 109 2.69 -15.56 -5.52
C LYS A 109 2.86 -14.62 -4.31
N ILE A 110 4.09 -14.46 -3.82
CA ILE A 110 4.40 -13.53 -2.71
C ILE A 110 4.03 -12.09 -3.11
N TYR A 111 4.31 -11.68 -4.35
CA TYR A 111 3.99 -10.33 -4.81
C TYR A 111 2.54 -10.14 -5.26
N SER A 112 1.92 -11.17 -5.84
CA SER A 112 0.58 -11.08 -6.44
C SER A 112 -0.56 -11.24 -5.44
N SER A 113 -0.30 -11.80 -4.25
CA SER A 113 -1.39 -12.20 -3.34
C SER A 113 -2.26 -11.05 -2.82
N LEU A 114 -1.72 -9.83 -2.69
CA LEU A 114 -2.51 -8.66 -2.28
C LEU A 114 -2.63 -7.57 -3.34
N MET A 115 -1.53 -7.15 -3.97
CA MET A 115 -1.54 -6.04 -4.94
C MET A 115 -2.39 -6.35 -6.18
N PHE A 116 -2.27 -7.56 -6.74
CA PHE A 116 -3.09 -7.98 -7.89
C PHE A 116 -4.53 -8.26 -7.50
N LYS A 117 -4.80 -8.96 -6.38
CA LYS A 117 -6.19 -9.14 -5.91
C LYS A 117 -6.88 -7.82 -5.62
N PHE A 118 -6.15 -6.80 -5.16
CA PHE A 118 -6.68 -5.46 -4.99
C PHE A 118 -7.00 -4.81 -6.35
N ALA A 119 -6.06 -4.85 -7.30
CA ALA A 119 -6.27 -4.33 -8.66
C ALA A 119 -7.39 -5.06 -9.42
N GLU A 120 -7.47 -6.39 -9.33
CA GLU A 120 -8.52 -7.21 -9.94
C GLU A 120 -9.87 -7.00 -9.26
N ASN A 121 -9.92 -6.97 -7.92
CA ASN A 121 -11.18 -6.75 -7.20
C ASN A 121 -11.64 -5.29 -7.24
N THR A 122 -10.81 -4.30 -7.58
CA THR A 122 -11.31 -2.92 -7.78
C THR A 122 -12.28 -2.80 -8.96
N GLN A 123 -12.31 -3.77 -9.90
CA GLN A 123 -13.38 -3.88 -10.90
C GLN A 123 -14.66 -4.53 -10.36
N HIS A 124 -14.65 -5.07 -9.14
CA HIS A 124 -15.75 -5.78 -8.49
C HIS A 124 -16.12 -5.24 -7.11
N ILE A 125 -15.51 -4.14 -6.64
CA ILE A 125 -16.03 -3.40 -5.49
C ILE A 125 -17.38 -2.85 -5.94
N PRO A 126 -18.52 -3.35 -5.42
CA PRO A 126 -19.81 -2.75 -5.73
C PRO A 126 -19.71 -1.29 -5.33
N ASN A 127 -20.35 -0.38 -6.07
CA ASN A 127 -20.46 1.04 -5.75
C ASN A 127 -21.01 1.23 -4.31
N VAL A 128 -20.18 1.06 -3.28
CA VAL A 128 -20.49 1.43 -1.91
C VAL A 128 -20.27 2.93 -1.88
N SER A 129 -21.30 3.61 -2.34
CA SER A 129 -21.59 5.04 -2.22
C SER A 129 -20.45 5.85 -1.59
N LEU A 130 -19.65 6.48 -2.45
CA LEU A 130 -18.69 7.55 -2.13
C LEU A 130 -19.25 8.60 -1.15
N LYS A 131 -20.58 8.71 -0.98
CA LYS A 131 -21.23 9.64 -0.04
C LYS A 131 -21.02 9.33 1.44
N LYS A 132 -20.72 8.08 1.83
CA LYS A 132 -20.55 7.72 3.26
C LYS A 132 -19.13 7.93 3.79
N ILE A 133 -18.13 8.09 2.92
CA ILE A 133 -16.72 8.26 3.33
C ILE A 133 -16.38 9.72 3.66
N ILE A 134 -17.18 10.68 3.17
CA ILE A 134 -16.99 12.13 3.38
C ILE A 134 -17.88 12.67 4.53
N SER A 135 -18.65 11.81 5.19
CA SER A 135 -19.52 12.19 6.31
C SER A 135 -19.28 11.25 7.50
N ASN A 136 -18.21 11.53 8.26
CA ASN A 136 -18.09 11.34 9.71
C ASN A 136 -16.74 11.88 10.21
#